data_AF-A0A1Z4JD39-F1
#
_entry.id   AF-A0A1Z4JD39-F1
#
_cell.length_a   1.000
_cell.length_b   1.000
_cell.length_c   1.000
_cell.angle_alpha   90.00
_cell.angle_beta   90.00
_cell.angle_gamma   90.00
#
_symmetry.space_group_name_H-M   'P 1'
#
loop_
_entity.id
_entity.type
_entity.pdbx_description
1 polymer ?
#
loop_
_entity_poly.entity_id
_entity_poly.type
_entity_poly.pdbx_seq_one_letter_code
_entity_poly.pdbx_strand_id
1 'polypeptide(L)'
;MLAAISVASLVPSQVRAEGNCPPGFYPIGGGSGGWVGCAPMDGGVGSGQAQPANNPPPMINNGVRLPGLSTYDPQKWADFFEHLRQSSLRDQRELIVKRNGEAAGKTFDELAEGVWTVGRSPAGQSTLACAATFWTLNGGVVLMDWKGEQSGTAMMFFARSMPPEKKAKRMRVSLVQSGETQTVEVLASHFPLAPKMGMIFFKVPSSEALLGSIEDTQDFAVHLESRKLLSGEWHSAAPMRKDLAECVAQITRETSQPRGKSER
;
A
#
# COMPACT_ATOMS: atom_id res chain seq x y z
N MET A 1 12.79 46.63 -61.09
CA MET A 1 12.39 47.19 -59.77
C MET A 1 10.88 47.25 -59.72
N LEU A 2 10.22 46.40 -58.94
CA LEU A 2 8.85 46.56 -58.48
C LEU A 2 8.67 45.59 -57.30
N ALA A 3 8.81 46.14 -56.09
CA ALA A 3 8.65 45.40 -54.83
C ALA A 3 7.20 45.57 -54.37
N ALA A 4 6.48 44.46 -54.24
CA ALA A 4 5.13 44.44 -53.69
C ALA A 4 5.20 44.33 -52.16
N ILE A 5 4.77 45.39 -51.47
CA ILE A 5 4.63 45.43 -50.01
C ILE A 5 3.29 44.78 -49.67
N SER A 6 3.34 43.59 -49.07
CA SER A 6 2.16 42.94 -48.48
C SER A 6 1.99 43.38 -47.03
N VAL A 7 0.89 44.05 -46.74
CA VAL A 7 0.43 44.40 -45.38
C VAL A 7 -0.15 43.13 -44.75
N ALA A 8 0.56 42.56 -43.79
CA ALA A 8 0.08 41.43 -43.00
C ALA A 8 -0.80 41.94 -41.85
N SER A 9 -2.10 41.66 -41.94
CA SER A 9 -3.09 41.91 -40.89
C SER A 9 -2.82 41.00 -39.68
N LEU A 10 -2.51 41.62 -38.53
CA LEU A 10 -2.40 40.96 -37.24
C LEU A 10 -3.80 40.57 -36.75
N VAL A 11 -4.11 39.27 -36.80
CA VAL A 11 -5.29 38.69 -36.14
C VAL A 11 -4.94 38.51 -34.66
N PRO A 12 -5.77 38.98 -33.71
CA PRO A 12 -5.56 38.69 -32.29
C PRO A 12 -5.80 37.20 -32.04
N SER A 13 -4.72 36.47 -31.75
CA SER A 13 -4.77 35.13 -31.18
C SER A 13 -5.44 35.22 -29.82
N GLN A 14 -6.64 34.65 -29.70
CA GLN A 14 -7.24 34.40 -28.40
C GLN A 14 -6.35 33.43 -27.64
N VAL A 15 -5.58 33.95 -26.69
CA VAL A 15 -4.90 33.16 -25.66
C VAL A 15 -6.00 32.61 -24.76
N ARG A 16 -6.52 31.44 -25.09
CA ARG A 16 -7.36 30.66 -24.17
C ARG A 16 -6.44 30.01 -23.14
N ALA A 17 -6.41 30.58 -21.95
CA ALA A 17 -5.83 29.95 -20.76
C ALA A 17 -6.76 28.84 -20.22
N GLU A 18 -7.26 27.97 -21.08
CA GLU A 18 -8.10 26.83 -20.70
C GLU A 18 -7.33 25.57 -21.08
N GLY A 19 -6.88 24.85 -20.05
CA GLY A 19 -6.17 23.58 -20.20
C GLY A 19 -6.99 22.54 -20.97
N ASN A 20 -6.34 21.42 -21.31
CA ASN A 20 -6.80 20.34 -22.19
C ASN A 20 -7.99 19.51 -21.62
N CYS A 21 -8.89 20.14 -20.87
CA CYS A 21 -9.96 19.51 -20.13
C CYS A 21 -11.30 19.64 -20.85
N PRO A 22 -12.12 18.58 -20.88
CA PRO A 22 -13.45 18.63 -21.48
C PRO A 22 -14.34 19.66 -20.77
N PRO A 23 -15.35 20.23 -21.44
CA PRO A 23 -16.28 21.19 -20.84
C PRO A 23 -16.87 20.67 -19.53
N GLY A 24 -16.85 21.50 -18.50
CA GLY A 24 -17.24 21.09 -17.15
C GLY A 24 -16.10 20.53 -16.31
N PHE A 25 -14.83 20.68 -16.70
CA PHE A 25 -13.68 20.28 -15.89
C PHE A 25 -12.57 21.37 -15.87
N TYR A 26 -11.99 21.67 -14.71
CA TYR A 26 -10.83 22.55 -14.54
C TYR A 26 -9.52 21.75 -14.42
N PRO A 27 -8.38 22.30 -14.87
CA PRO A 27 -7.10 21.59 -14.82
C PRO A 27 -6.59 21.42 -13.38
N ILE A 28 -6.06 20.25 -13.07
CA ILE A 28 -5.36 19.91 -11.82
C ILE A 28 -3.99 19.31 -12.13
N GLY A 29 -2.99 19.60 -11.30
CA GLY A 29 -1.62 19.22 -11.60
C GLY A 29 -0.94 20.21 -12.55
N GLY A 30 0.30 20.56 -12.21
CA GLY A 30 1.02 21.67 -12.80
C GLY A 30 2.11 22.13 -11.84
N GLY A 31 3.26 21.48 -11.94
CA GLY A 31 4.42 21.65 -11.06
C GLY A 31 5.54 20.70 -11.50
N SER A 32 6.59 20.57 -10.69
CA SER A 32 7.77 19.72 -11.00
C SER A 32 7.48 18.23 -11.22
N GLY A 33 6.25 17.77 -10.92
CA GLY A 33 5.81 16.38 -11.08
C GLY A 33 5.32 15.98 -12.48
N GLY A 34 5.27 16.91 -13.46
CA GLY A 34 5.17 16.56 -14.89
C GLY A 34 3.86 15.95 -15.41
N TRP A 35 2.75 15.98 -14.66
CA TRP A 35 1.43 15.52 -15.14
C TRP A 35 0.35 16.61 -15.02
N VAL A 36 -0.63 16.54 -15.93
CA VAL A 36 -1.80 17.43 -15.98
C VAL A 36 -3.05 16.55 -16.10
N GLY A 37 -4.04 16.78 -15.24
CA GLY A 37 -5.35 16.11 -15.21
C GLY A 37 -6.51 17.11 -15.17
N CYS A 38 -7.75 16.61 -15.16
CA CYS A 38 -8.97 17.41 -15.25
C CYS A 38 -9.97 17.03 -14.14
N ALA A 39 -10.46 18.00 -13.38
CA ALA A 39 -11.41 17.83 -12.27
C ALA A 39 -12.75 18.53 -12.58
N PRO A 40 -13.92 17.94 -12.28
CA PRO A 40 -15.21 18.51 -12.67
C PRO A 40 -15.53 19.87 -12.00
N MET A 41 -16.18 20.79 -12.73
CA MET A 41 -16.55 22.17 -12.32
C MET A 41 -17.90 22.24 -11.61
N ASP A 42 -18.74 21.23 -11.76
CA ASP A 42 -20.00 21.03 -11.07
C ASP A 42 -19.73 20.59 -9.64
N GLY A 43 -19.14 21.49 -8.85
CA GLY A 43 -19.00 21.41 -7.40
C GLY A 43 -20.35 21.16 -6.73
N GLY A 44 -20.84 19.93 -6.83
CA GLY A 44 -22.14 19.44 -6.41
C GLY A 44 -22.16 19.29 -4.91
N VAL A 45 -22.09 20.43 -4.22
CA VAL A 45 -22.80 20.65 -2.95
C VAL A 45 -24.30 20.56 -3.25
N GLY A 46 -24.78 19.34 -3.44
CA GLY A 46 -26.18 19.00 -3.24
C GLY A 46 -26.44 19.00 -1.75
N SER A 47 -27.18 20.00 -1.29
CA SER A 47 -27.71 20.14 0.06
C SER A 47 -28.64 18.97 0.42
N GLY A 48 -28.04 17.86 0.84
CA GLY A 48 -28.70 16.77 1.54
C GLY A 48 -27.83 16.43 2.75
N GLN A 49 -28.39 16.60 3.94
CA GLN A 49 -27.70 16.37 5.22
C GLN A 49 -26.88 15.08 5.18
N ALA A 50 -25.56 15.25 5.30
CA ALA A 50 -24.62 14.16 5.49
C ALA A 50 -24.99 13.43 6.80
N GLN A 51 -25.57 12.24 6.67
CA GLN A 51 -25.47 11.24 7.72
C GLN A 51 -24.03 10.72 7.73
N PRO A 52 -23.27 10.85 8.83
CA PRO A 52 -21.93 10.31 8.87
C PRO A 52 -22.00 8.78 8.95
N ALA A 53 -21.45 8.13 7.93
CA ALA A 53 -21.09 6.72 7.97
C ALA A 53 -19.95 6.51 8.97
N ASN A 54 -20.11 5.45 9.77
CA ASN A 54 -19.28 5.01 10.89
C ASN A 54 -17.77 4.86 10.58
N ASN A 55 -17.02 5.95 10.66
CA ASN A 55 -15.70 5.90 11.28
C ASN A 55 -15.92 5.93 12.80
N PRO A 56 -15.19 5.14 13.63
CA PRO A 56 -15.16 5.44 15.06
C PRO A 56 -14.66 6.88 15.19
N PRO A 57 -15.45 7.78 15.80
CA PRO A 57 -15.08 9.18 15.85
C PRO A 57 -13.78 9.33 16.65
N PRO A 58 -12.89 10.28 16.30
CA PRO A 58 -11.90 10.72 17.28
C PRO A 58 -12.67 11.12 18.54
N MET A 59 -12.26 10.62 19.71
CA MET A 59 -12.89 10.93 21.01
C MET A 59 -12.58 12.37 21.44
N ILE A 60 -12.84 13.33 20.56
CA ILE A 60 -12.73 14.75 20.83
C ILE A 60 -14.04 15.35 20.29
N ASN A 61 -14.95 15.59 21.23
CA ASN A 61 -16.03 16.57 21.14
C ASN A 61 -17.39 16.15 20.52
N ASN A 62 -18.03 15.10 21.06
CA ASN A 62 -19.42 14.74 20.68
C ASN A 62 -20.50 15.01 21.74
N GLY A 63 -20.29 15.90 22.71
CA GLY A 63 -21.38 16.45 23.54
C GLY A 63 -22.24 15.43 24.34
N VAL A 64 -21.86 14.15 24.38
CA VAL A 64 -22.54 13.11 25.16
C VAL A 64 -22.17 13.31 26.63
N ARG A 65 -23.07 13.88 27.42
CA ARG A 65 -22.94 13.90 28.89
C ARG A 65 -23.33 12.53 29.43
N LEU A 66 -22.37 11.61 29.47
CA LEU A 66 -22.43 10.48 30.40
C LEU A 66 -22.19 11.04 31.82
N PRO A 67 -23.11 10.85 32.79
CA PRO A 67 -22.87 11.30 34.14
C PRO A 67 -21.73 10.45 34.73
N GLY A 68 -20.54 11.05 34.85
CA GLY A 68 -19.38 10.45 35.53
C GLY A 68 -18.07 10.29 34.73
N LEU A 69 -17.98 10.73 33.46
CA LEU A 69 -16.75 10.57 32.65
C LEU A 69 -16.18 11.87 32.04
N SER A 70 -16.71 13.05 32.39
CA SER A 70 -16.32 14.33 31.76
C SER A 70 -15.03 14.96 32.29
N THR A 71 -14.18 14.23 33.02
CA THR A 71 -12.96 14.75 33.65
C THR A 71 -11.70 13.99 33.26
N TYR A 72 -11.74 13.12 32.26
CA TYR A 72 -10.60 12.26 31.97
C TYR A 72 -9.61 12.89 30.98
N ASP A 73 -8.35 12.85 31.38
CA ASP A 73 -7.17 13.17 30.59
C ASP A 73 -7.03 12.16 29.42
N PRO A 74 -7.04 12.62 28.15
CA PRO A 74 -6.86 11.76 26.97
C PRO A 74 -5.59 10.91 27.01
N GLN A 75 -4.51 11.41 27.62
CA GLN A 75 -3.25 10.67 27.73
C GLN A 75 -3.42 9.48 28.67
N LYS A 76 -4.10 9.64 29.82
CA LYS A 76 -4.34 8.54 30.76
C LYS A 76 -5.17 7.41 30.16
N TRP A 77 -6.08 7.73 29.24
CA TRP A 77 -6.84 6.72 28.50
C TRP A 77 -5.99 6.01 27.46
N ALA A 78 -5.16 6.76 26.70
CA ALA A 78 -4.20 6.15 25.79
C ALA A 78 -3.27 5.18 26.54
N ASP A 79 -2.73 5.61 27.69
CA ASP A 79 -1.88 4.79 28.56
C ASP A 79 -2.62 3.55 29.08
N PHE A 80 -3.88 3.69 29.49
CA PHE A 80 -4.70 2.56 29.94
C PHE A 80 -4.98 1.54 28.83
N PHE A 81 -5.36 1.99 27.63
CA PHE A 81 -5.58 1.10 26.49
C PHE A 81 -4.29 0.45 26.02
N GLU A 82 -3.18 1.18 26.05
CA GLU A 82 -1.86 0.64 25.77
C GLU A 82 -1.48 -0.42 26.82
N HIS A 83 -1.74 -0.17 28.10
CA HIS A 83 -1.56 -1.17 29.15
C HIS A 83 -2.39 -2.43 28.91
N LEU A 84 -3.67 -2.30 28.55
CA LEU A 84 -4.53 -3.46 28.22
C LEU A 84 -4.05 -4.22 26.98
N ARG A 85 -3.56 -3.49 25.96
CA ARG A 85 -2.96 -4.11 24.78
C ARG A 85 -1.72 -4.90 25.18
N GLN A 86 -0.84 -4.29 25.97
CA GLN A 86 0.40 -4.90 26.46
C GLN A 86 0.11 -6.12 27.35
N SER A 87 -0.89 -6.06 28.23
CA SER A 87 -1.29 -7.20 29.04
C SER A 87 -1.80 -8.34 28.14
N SER A 88 -2.64 -8.02 27.15
CA SER A 88 -3.16 -9.03 26.21
C SER A 88 -2.06 -9.71 25.39
N LEU A 89 -1.00 -8.97 25.03
CA LEU A 89 0.16 -9.55 24.33
C LEU A 89 1.01 -10.42 25.25
N ARG A 90 1.22 -10.00 26.51
CA ARG A 90 1.95 -10.82 27.50
C ARG A 90 1.24 -12.15 27.75
N ASP A 91 -0.07 -12.11 27.95
CA ASP A 91 -0.89 -13.31 28.17
C ASP A 91 -0.82 -14.25 26.96
N GLN A 92 -0.90 -13.70 25.74
CA GLN A 92 -0.76 -14.47 24.51
C GLN A 92 0.64 -15.08 24.35
N ARG A 93 1.69 -14.31 24.64
CA ARG A 93 3.08 -14.79 24.64
C ARG A 93 3.25 -15.94 25.62
N GLU A 94 2.76 -15.81 26.85
CA GLU A 94 2.83 -16.86 27.87
C GLU A 94 2.15 -18.14 27.38
N LEU A 95 0.96 -18.03 26.78
CA LEU A 95 0.25 -19.17 26.21
C LEU A 95 1.02 -19.83 25.05
N ILE A 96 1.67 -19.04 24.19
CA ILE A 96 2.50 -19.55 23.10
C ILE A 96 3.73 -20.27 23.63
N VAL A 97 4.45 -19.68 24.59
CA VAL A 97 5.64 -20.31 25.20
C VAL A 97 5.25 -21.60 25.91
N LYS A 98 4.16 -21.59 26.69
CA LYS A 98 3.66 -22.79 27.39
C LYS A 98 3.32 -23.94 26.43
N ARG A 99 2.82 -23.62 25.23
CA ARG A 99 2.39 -24.62 24.24
C ARG A 99 3.50 -25.07 23.30
N ASN A 100 4.35 -24.15 22.87
CA ASN A 100 5.24 -24.30 21.72
C ASN A 100 6.73 -24.04 22.06
N GLY A 101 7.04 -23.66 23.31
CA GLY A 101 8.40 -23.40 23.79
C GLY A 101 8.91 -21.99 23.50
N GLU A 102 10.10 -21.68 24.01
CA GLU A 102 10.68 -20.33 23.99
C GLU A 102 10.99 -19.83 22.57
N ALA A 103 11.35 -20.72 21.65
CA ALA A 103 11.59 -20.34 20.25
C ALA A 103 10.33 -19.72 19.62
N ALA A 104 9.15 -20.26 19.92
CA ALA A 104 7.88 -19.69 19.46
C ALA A 104 7.54 -18.36 20.16
N GLY A 105 7.95 -18.21 21.43
CA GLY A 105 7.88 -16.94 22.16
C GLY A 105 8.71 -15.86 21.49
N LYS A 106 9.95 -16.17 21.11
CA LYS A 106 10.81 -15.24 20.36
C LYS A 106 10.19 -14.83 19.02
N THR A 107 9.66 -15.78 18.25
CA THR A 107 8.94 -15.46 17.01
C THR A 107 7.71 -14.58 17.27
N PHE A 108 6.99 -14.81 18.38
CA PHE A 108 5.88 -13.94 18.76
C PHE A 108 6.34 -12.51 19.05
N ASP A 109 7.46 -12.34 19.77
CA ASP A 109 8.03 -11.03 20.08
C ASP A 109 8.42 -10.29 18.78
N GLU A 110 9.12 -10.95 17.86
CA GLU A 110 9.48 -10.42 16.55
C GLU A 110 8.24 -10.00 15.72
N LEU A 111 7.17 -10.79 15.76
CA LEU A 111 5.90 -10.46 15.08
C LEU A 111 5.09 -9.37 15.78
N ALA A 112 5.24 -9.22 17.09
CA ALA A 112 4.56 -8.19 17.87
C ALA A 112 5.17 -6.80 17.60
N GLU A 113 6.49 -6.75 17.40
CA GLU A 113 7.21 -5.55 17.00
C GLU A 113 7.08 -5.26 15.50
N GLY A 114 7.09 -6.30 14.68
CA GLY A 114 7.14 -6.19 13.23
C GLY A 114 8.52 -6.54 12.70
N VAL A 115 8.59 -7.49 11.77
CA VAL A 115 9.88 -8.02 11.31
C VAL A 115 9.91 -8.23 9.79
N TRP A 116 11.02 -7.85 9.17
CA TRP A 116 11.29 -8.15 7.77
C TRP A 116 11.93 -9.53 7.62
N THR A 117 11.44 -10.29 6.65
CA THR A 117 12.08 -11.50 6.15
C THR A 117 12.27 -11.39 4.64
N VAL A 118 13.44 -11.77 4.13
CA VAL A 118 13.71 -11.81 2.69
C VAL A 118 13.88 -13.26 2.27
N GLY A 119 13.27 -13.61 1.14
CA GLY A 119 13.30 -14.94 0.58
C GLY A 119 13.48 -14.91 -0.93
N ARG A 120 14.00 -16.01 -1.46
CA ARG A 120 14.19 -16.22 -2.89
C ARG A 120 13.72 -17.61 -3.28
N SER A 121 13.17 -17.73 -4.49
CA SER A 121 12.91 -19.04 -5.09
C SER A 121 14.21 -19.86 -5.25
N PRO A 122 14.14 -21.20 -5.17
CA PRO A 122 15.28 -22.05 -5.52
C PRO A 122 15.80 -21.80 -6.94
N ALA A 123 17.10 -22.04 -7.16
CA ALA A 123 17.70 -22.00 -8.49
C ALA A 123 17.11 -23.09 -9.40
N GLY A 124 17.17 -22.88 -10.72
CA GLY A 124 16.70 -23.84 -11.72
C GLY A 124 15.18 -23.88 -11.95
N GLN A 125 14.42 -23.04 -11.24
CA GLN A 125 12.98 -22.86 -11.49
C GLN A 125 12.74 -22.10 -12.80
N SER A 126 11.60 -22.37 -13.45
CA SER A 126 11.18 -21.65 -14.67
C SER A 126 10.83 -20.18 -14.41
N THR A 127 10.44 -19.88 -13.17
CA THR A 127 10.23 -18.52 -12.65
C THR A 127 11.06 -18.37 -11.39
N LEU A 128 11.96 -17.39 -11.41
CA LEU A 128 12.74 -16.99 -10.25
C LEU A 128 12.08 -15.80 -9.59
N ALA A 129 11.97 -15.79 -8.26
CA ALA A 129 11.33 -14.72 -7.51
C ALA A 129 12.17 -14.31 -6.30
N CYS A 130 12.09 -13.03 -5.98
CA CYS A 130 12.60 -12.42 -4.76
C CYS A 130 11.43 -11.78 -4.04
N ALA A 131 11.33 -12.01 -2.74
CA ALA A 131 10.27 -11.44 -1.93
C ALA A 131 10.83 -10.95 -0.60
N ALA A 132 10.42 -9.76 -0.19
CA ALA A 132 10.56 -9.29 1.17
C ALA A 132 9.18 -9.20 1.81
N THR A 133 9.03 -9.72 3.01
CA THR A 133 7.77 -9.69 3.75
C THR A 133 7.98 -9.01 5.09
N PHE A 134 7.20 -7.97 5.35
CA PHE A 134 7.05 -7.40 6.68
C PHE A 134 5.90 -8.11 7.38
N TRP A 135 6.21 -8.80 8.47
CA TRP A 135 5.26 -9.60 9.23
C TRP A 135 4.87 -8.90 10.52
N THR A 136 3.58 -8.96 10.84
CA THR A 136 3.02 -8.61 12.14
C THR A 136 2.13 -9.75 12.64
N LEU A 137 1.68 -9.71 13.90
CA LEU A 137 0.74 -10.69 14.45
C LEU A 137 -0.57 -10.84 13.64
N ASN A 138 -1.00 -9.79 12.91
CA ASN A 138 -2.32 -9.73 12.28
C ASN A 138 -2.30 -9.72 10.75
N GLY A 139 -1.12 -9.64 10.14
CA GLY A 139 -0.99 -9.38 8.71
C GLY A 139 0.39 -8.86 8.34
N GLY A 140 0.48 -8.25 7.17
CA GLY A 140 1.74 -7.71 6.69
C GLY A 140 1.69 -7.26 5.25
N VAL A 141 2.89 -7.00 4.74
CA VAL A 141 3.14 -6.56 3.37
C VAL A 141 4.16 -7.49 2.73
N VAL A 142 3.93 -7.92 1.50
CA VAL A 142 4.91 -8.64 0.68
C VAL A 142 5.28 -7.75 -0.51
N LEU A 143 6.56 -7.49 -0.66
CA LEU A 143 7.16 -6.82 -1.81
C LEU A 143 7.85 -7.89 -2.64
N MET A 144 7.40 -8.10 -3.88
CA MET A 144 7.87 -9.22 -4.70
C MET A 144 8.18 -8.80 -6.12
N ASP A 145 9.25 -9.37 -6.64
CA ASP A 145 9.60 -9.32 -8.05
C ASP A 145 9.93 -10.73 -8.54
N TRP A 146 9.47 -11.07 -9.74
CA TRP A 146 9.77 -12.35 -10.35
C TRP A 146 10.10 -12.20 -11.83
N LYS A 147 11.00 -13.06 -12.30
CA LYS A 147 11.48 -13.16 -13.67
C LYS A 147 11.26 -14.56 -14.22
N GLY A 148 10.90 -14.66 -15.49
CA GLY A 148 10.58 -15.92 -16.16
C GLY A 148 9.80 -15.65 -17.45
N GLU A 149 9.00 -16.62 -17.89
CA GLU A 149 8.12 -16.46 -19.06
C GLU A 149 7.15 -15.29 -18.89
N GLN A 150 6.60 -15.14 -17.68
CA GLN A 150 5.84 -13.96 -17.27
C GLN A 150 6.56 -13.32 -16.11
N SER A 151 7.23 -12.20 -16.38
CA SER A 151 7.88 -11.40 -15.34
C SER A 151 6.89 -10.41 -14.74
N GLY A 152 7.09 -10.03 -13.49
CA GLY A 152 6.25 -9.04 -12.84
C GLY A 152 6.76 -8.57 -11.50
N THR A 153 6.12 -7.51 -11.02
CA THR A 153 6.45 -6.84 -9.77
C THR A 153 5.14 -6.52 -9.07
N ALA A 154 5.06 -6.81 -7.78
CA ALA A 154 3.86 -6.60 -7.00
C ALA A 154 4.16 -6.20 -5.56
N MET A 155 3.26 -5.39 -5.02
CA MET A 155 3.11 -5.18 -3.59
C MET A 155 1.81 -5.86 -3.15
N MET A 156 1.87 -6.66 -2.10
CA MET A 156 0.72 -7.38 -1.60
C MET A 156 0.50 -7.04 -0.14
N PHE A 157 -0.76 -6.91 0.25
CA PHE A 157 -1.13 -6.81 1.66
C PHE A 157 -1.93 -8.04 2.04
N PHE A 158 -1.71 -8.58 3.24
CA PHE A 158 -2.46 -9.72 3.74
C PHE A 158 -2.86 -9.48 5.20
N ALA A 159 -4.07 -9.90 5.57
CA ALA A 159 -4.57 -9.76 6.94
C ALA A 159 -5.74 -10.71 7.20
N ARG A 160 -6.02 -10.98 8.49
CA ARG A 160 -7.23 -11.72 8.90
C ARG A 160 -8.53 -10.97 8.60
N SER A 161 -8.48 -9.64 8.59
CA SER A 161 -9.60 -8.74 8.30
C SER A 161 -9.91 -8.62 6.81
N MET A 162 -9.00 -9.05 5.93
CA MET A 162 -9.22 -9.11 4.49
C MET A 162 -10.04 -10.35 4.11
N PRO A 163 -11.03 -10.23 3.19
CA PRO A 163 -11.78 -11.38 2.70
C PRO A 163 -10.89 -12.45 2.06
N PRO A 164 -10.93 -13.72 2.51
CA PRO A 164 -10.13 -14.81 1.93
C PRO A 164 -10.83 -15.39 0.69
N GLU A 165 -10.66 -14.75 -0.45
CA GLU A 165 -11.31 -15.15 -1.69
C GLU A 165 -10.69 -16.45 -2.25
N LYS A 166 -11.50 -17.52 -2.32
CA LYS A 166 -11.04 -18.83 -2.85
C LYS A 166 -10.65 -18.77 -4.33
N LYS A 167 -11.31 -17.89 -5.09
CA LYS A 167 -11.00 -17.61 -6.49
C LYS A 167 -10.54 -16.17 -6.59
N ALA A 168 -9.45 -15.96 -7.30
CA ALA A 168 -8.91 -14.62 -7.50
C ALA A 168 -9.97 -13.73 -8.18
N LYS A 169 -10.25 -12.56 -7.61
CA LYS A 169 -11.22 -11.61 -8.17
C LYS A 169 -10.67 -10.20 -8.15
N ARG A 170 -11.06 -9.40 -9.15
CA ARG A 170 -10.73 -7.97 -9.16
C ARG A 170 -11.60 -7.23 -8.16
N MET A 171 -11.03 -6.28 -7.43
CA MET A 171 -11.77 -5.37 -6.56
C MET A 171 -11.12 -3.99 -6.56
N ARG A 172 -11.90 -2.95 -6.28
CA ARG A 172 -11.40 -1.59 -6.15
C ARG A 172 -11.18 -1.29 -4.66
N VAL A 173 -9.98 -0.89 -4.32
CA VAL A 173 -9.57 -0.53 -2.94
C VAL A 173 -8.91 0.83 -2.94
N SER A 174 -8.90 1.49 -1.79
CA SER A 174 -8.10 2.68 -1.56
C SER A 174 -6.88 2.32 -0.71
N LEU A 175 -5.70 2.67 -1.21
CA LEU A 175 -4.44 2.57 -0.49
C LEU A 175 -4.05 3.96 -0.02
N VAL A 176 -3.83 4.11 1.28
CA VAL A 176 -3.32 5.33 1.90
C VAL A 176 -1.86 5.08 2.26
N GLN A 177 -0.96 5.95 1.81
CA GLN A 177 0.47 5.92 2.15
C GLN A 177 1.00 7.35 2.20
N SER A 178 1.77 7.70 3.23
CA SER A 178 2.37 9.04 3.39
C SER A 178 1.34 10.18 3.26
N GLY A 179 0.11 9.95 3.74
CA GLY A 179 -0.99 10.91 3.66
C GLY A 179 -1.69 11.02 2.28
N GLU A 180 -1.22 10.33 1.25
CA GLU A 180 -1.87 10.27 -0.06
C GLU A 180 -2.81 9.09 -0.17
N THR A 181 -3.97 9.27 -0.81
CA THR A 181 -4.94 8.19 -1.05
C THR A 181 -5.04 7.88 -2.54
N GLN A 182 -4.81 6.62 -2.89
CA GLN A 182 -4.90 6.12 -4.25
C GLN A 182 -5.98 5.05 -4.35
N THR A 183 -6.95 5.25 -5.23
CA THR A 183 -7.98 4.23 -5.49
C THR A 183 -7.60 3.43 -6.73
N VAL A 184 -7.38 2.13 -6.56
CA VAL A 184 -6.84 1.27 -7.60
C VAL A 184 -7.58 -0.06 -7.65
N GLU A 185 -7.56 -0.69 -8.83
CA GLU A 185 -8.03 -2.06 -9.00
C GLU A 185 -6.93 -3.04 -8.59
N VAL A 186 -7.26 -3.97 -7.71
CA VAL A 186 -6.37 -5.01 -7.20
C VAL A 186 -6.94 -6.39 -7.49
N LEU A 187 -6.08 -7.41 -7.47
CA LEU A 187 -6.53 -8.80 -7.43
C LEU A 187 -6.64 -9.22 -5.96
N ALA A 188 -7.76 -9.80 -5.54
CA ALA A 188 -7.96 -10.34 -4.19
C ALA A 188 -8.01 -11.87 -4.22
N SER A 189 -7.34 -12.53 -3.27
CA SER A 189 -7.34 -13.98 -3.07
C SER A 189 -7.24 -14.33 -1.58
N HIS A 190 -7.20 -15.63 -1.25
CA HIS A 190 -6.71 -16.08 0.04
C HIS A 190 -5.18 -16.03 0.09
N PHE A 191 -4.61 -15.93 1.29
CA PHE A 191 -3.18 -16.11 1.52
C PHE A 191 -2.83 -17.61 1.49
N PRO A 192 -1.82 -18.05 0.71
CA PRO A 192 -1.54 -19.48 0.55
C PRO A 192 -1.14 -20.20 1.85
N LEU A 193 -0.32 -19.54 2.69
CA LEU A 193 0.20 -20.15 3.92
C LEU A 193 -0.80 -20.10 5.09
N ALA A 194 -1.80 -19.22 5.01
CA ALA A 194 -2.86 -19.13 6.01
C ALA A 194 -4.21 -18.86 5.31
N PRO A 195 -4.97 -19.91 4.91
CA PRO A 195 -6.19 -19.77 4.12
C PRO A 195 -7.32 -18.94 4.76
N LYS A 196 -7.20 -18.66 6.07
CA LYS A 196 -8.12 -17.77 6.81
C LYS A 196 -7.80 -16.28 6.66
N MET A 197 -6.67 -15.93 6.04
CA MET A 197 -6.27 -14.55 5.75
C MET A 197 -6.57 -14.25 4.29
N GLY A 198 -7.11 -13.07 4.04
CA GLY A 198 -7.19 -12.52 2.69
C GLY A 198 -5.86 -11.89 2.30
N MET A 199 -5.65 -11.79 1.00
CA MET A 199 -4.52 -11.10 0.38
C MET A 199 -5.02 -10.30 -0.82
N ILE A 200 -4.43 -9.14 -1.03
CA ILE A 200 -4.68 -8.28 -2.18
C ILE A 200 -3.36 -7.95 -2.87
N PHE A 201 -3.36 -7.89 -4.19
CA PHE A 201 -2.20 -7.67 -5.03
C PHE A 201 -2.33 -6.34 -5.77
N PHE A 202 -1.39 -5.46 -5.50
CA PHE A 202 -1.15 -4.24 -6.25
C PHE A 202 -0.09 -4.53 -7.30
N LYS A 203 -0.45 -4.33 -8.56
CA LYS A 203 0.53 -4.39 -9.65
C LYS A 203 1.43 -3.16 -9.54
N VAL A 204 2.73 -3.37 -9.53
CA VAL A 204 3.72 -2.29 -9.56
C VAL A 204 4.29 -2.18 -10.97
N PRO A 205 4.50 -0.97 -11.53
CA PRO A 205 4.90 -0.82 -12.93
C PRO A 205 6.25 -1.48 -13.28
N SER A 206 7.21 -1.46 -12.35
CA SER A 206 8.53 -2.08 -12.55
C SER A 206 9.25 -2.37 -11.23
N SER A 207 10.33 -3.13 -11.31
CA SER A 207 11.24 -3.41 -10.20
C SER A 207 11.83 -2.12 -9.61
N GLU A 208 12.19 -1.16 -10.46
CA GLU A 208 12.74 0.14 -10.06
C GLU A 208 11.70 0.97 -9.31
N ALA A 209 10.44 0.98 -9.78
CA ALA A 209 9.35 1.67 -9.10
C ALA A 209 9.07 1.06 -7.72
N LEU A 210 9.13 -0.28 -7.60
CA LEU A 210 9.03 -0.94 -6.29
C LEU A 210 10.18 -0.54 -5.38
N LEU A 211 11.43 -0.74 -5.81
CA LEU A 211 12.60 -0.50 -4.96
C LEU A 211 12.75 0.98 -4.59
N GLY A 212 12.41 1.89 -5.50
CA GLY A 212 12.47 3.32 -5.29
C GLY A 212 11.38 3.88 -4.36
N SER A 213 10.27 3.15 -4.18
CA SER A 213 9.16 3.56 -3.30
C SER A 213 9.26 3.01 -1.88
N ILE A 214 10.24 2.13 -1.59
CA ILE A 214 10.43 1.60 -0.24
C ILE A 214 11.14 2.65 0.62
N GLU A 215 10.38 3.32 1.49
CA GLU A 215 10.92 4.11 2.59
C GLU A 215 11.33 3.22 3.76
N ASP A 216 12.30 3.67 4.57
CA ASP A 216 12.76 2.91 5.74
C ASP A 216 11.64 2.70 6.76
N THR A 217 10.80 3.72 6.93
CA THR A 217 9.57 3.70 7.72
C THR A 217 8.44 4.25 6.87
N GLN A 218 7.29 3.59 6.85
CA GLN A 218 6.13 4.08 6.11
C GLN A 218 4.82 3.59 6.70
N ASP A 219 3.88 4.51 6.86
CA ASP A 219 2.50 4.20 7.15
C ASP A 219 1.77 3.65 5.91
N PHE A 220 0.83 2.75 6.16
CA PHE A 220 -0.09 2.28 5.15
C PHE A 220 -1.46 2.00 5.74
N ALA A 221 -2.49 2.24 4.94
CA ALA A 221 -3.83 1.72 5.21
C ALA A 221 -4.51 1.27 3.92
N VAL A 222 -5.21 0.15 3.98
CA VAL A 222 -6.05 -0.32 2.88
C VAL A 222 -7.50 -0.25 3.30
N HIS A 223 -8.31 0.36 2.45
CA HIS A 223 -9.74 0.51 2.61
C HIS A 223 -10.48 -0.18 1.46
N LEU A 224 -11.55 -0.88 1.79
CA LEU A 224 -12.57 -1.32 0.85
C LEU A 224 -13.83 -0.53 1.16
N GLU A 225 -14.17 0.40 0.27
CA GLU A 225 -15.21 1.41 0.53
C GLU A 225 -14.89 2.19 1.81
N SER A 226 -15.81 2.27 2.78
CA SER A 226 -15.58 2.91 4.08
C SER A 226 -14.87 2.00 5.10
N ARG A 227 -14.70 0.70 4.79
CA ARG A 227 -14.15 -0.26 5.74
C ARG A 227 -12.63 -0.33 5.63
N LYS A 228 -11.93 -0.01 6.71
CA LYS A 228 -10.50 -0.26 6.84
C LYS A 228 -10.23 -1.77 6.92
N LEU A 229 -9.57 -2.32 5.91
CA LEU A 229 -9.16 -3.72 5.85
C LEU A 229 -7.88 -3.98 6.62
N LEU A 230 -6.91 -3.06 6.55
CA LEU A 230 -5.62 -3.17 7.24
C LEU A 230 -5.06 -1.76 7.42
N SER A 231 -4.31 -1.55 8.49
CA SER A 231 -3.38 -0.42 8.61
C SER A 231 -2.19 -0.83 9.44
N GLY A 232 -1.07 -0.18 9.20
CA GLY A 232 0.14 -0.37 9.97
C GLY A 232 1.20 0.64 9.55
N GLU A 233 2.37 0.46 10.12
CA GLU A 233 3.59 1.14 9.73
C GLU A 233 4.64 0.05 9.64
N TRP A 234 5.35 -0.04 8.52
CA TRP A 234 6.59 -0.82 8.50
C TRP A 234 7.75 0.09 8.89
N HIS A 235 8.79 -0.50 9.44
CA HIS A 235 10.02 0.19 9.81
C HIS A 235 11.24 -0.68 9.49
N SER A 236 12.44 -0.12 9.61
CA SER A 236 13.70 -0.86 9.42
C SER A 236 13.81 -1.53 8.04
N ALA A 237 13.23 -0.92 7.01
CA ALA A 237 13.20 -1.47 5.66
C ALA A 237 14.50 -1.25 4.88
N ALA A 238 15.41 -0.37 5.31
CA ALA A 238 16.63 -0.05 4.55
C ALA A 238 17.56 -1.27 4.30
N PRO A 239 17.88 -2.12 5.31
CA PRO A 239 18.65 -3.35 5.07
C PRO A 239 17.91 -4.32 4.14
N MET A 240 16.61 -4.51 4.40
CA MET A 240 15.75 -5.36 3.56
C MET A 240 15.72 -4.89 2.10
N ARG A 241 15.60 -3.58 1.86
CA ARG A 241 15.55 -2.99 0.52
C ARG A 241 16.83 -3.28 -0.25
N LYS A 242 17.99 -3.24 0.42
CA LYS A 242 19.27 -3.61 -0.16
C LYS A 242 19.30 -5.09 -0.54
N ASP A 243 18.93 -5.97 0.38
CA ASP A 243 18.90 -7.42 0.15
C ASP A 243 17.95 -7.79 -1.00
N LEU A 244 16.77 -7.16 -1.04
CA LEU A 244 15.80 -7.33 -2.12
C LEU A 244 16.37 -6.86 -3.46
N ALA A 245 16.99 -5.68 -3.52
CA ALA A 245 17.60 -5.15 -4.74
C ALA A 245 18.72 -6.07 -5.28
N GLU A 246 19.58 -6.58 -4.40
CA GLU A 246 20.64 -7.53 -4.76
C GLU A 246 20.05 -8.83 -5.33
N CYS A 247 19.00 -9.35 -4.69
CA CYS A 247 18.28 -10.54 -5.15
C CYS A 247 17.65 -10.31 -6.53
N VAL A 248 16.96 -9.18 -6.73
CA VAL A 248 16.31 -8.83 -8.02
C VAL A 248 17.34 -8.73 -9.14
N ALA A 249 18.48 -8.09 -8.87
CA ALA A 249 19.57 -8.01 -9.84
C ALA A 249 20.11 -9.41 -10.20
N GLN A 250 20.18 -10.32 -9.22
CA GLN A 250 20.63 -11.69 -9.46
C GLN A 250 19.66 -12.51 -10.31
N ILE A 251 18.36 -12.53 -9.99
CA ILE A 251 17.37 -13.29 -10.78
C ILE A 251 17.22 -12.73 -12.20
N THR A 252 17.44 -11.43 -12.39
CA THR A 252 17.45 -10.80 -13.71
C THR A 252 18.61 -11.29 -14.56
N ARG A 253 19.83 -11.37 -13.99
CA ARG A 253 20.99 -11.94 -14.71
C ARG A 253 20.76 -13.40 -15.08
N GLU A 254 20.32 -14.22 -14.13
CA GLU A 254 20.10 -15.66 -14.35
C GLU A 254 19.03 -15.96 -15.41
N THR A 255 17.96 -15.16 -15.48
CA THR A 255 16.92 -15.35 -16.50
C THR A 255 17.27 -14.76 -17.86
N SER A 256 18.19 -13.79 -17.91
CA SER A 256 18.70 -13.21 -19.17
C SER A 256 19.72 -14.09 -19.89
N GLN A 257 20.39 -15.02 -19.18
CA GLN A 257 21.36 -15.91 -19.81
C GLN A 257 20.62 -16.99 -20.62
N PRO A 258 20.98 -17.22 -21.91
CA PRO A 258 20.43 -18.31 -22.67
C PRO A 258 20.74 -19.61 -21.94
N ARG A 259 19.72 -20.43 -21.64
CA ARG A 259 19.92 -21.76 -21.08
C ARG A 259 20.88 -22.48 -22.02
N GLY A 260 22.15 -22.61 -21.61
CA GLY A 260 23.14 -23.34 -22.37
C GLY A 260 22.55 -24.70 -22.73
N LYS A 261 22.60 -25.07 -24.01
CA LYS A 261 22.28 -26.43 -24.42
C LYS A 261 23.11 -27.33 -23.52
N SER A 262 22.43 -28.15 -22.71
CA SER A 262 23.05 -29.28 -22.04
C SER A 262 23.67 -30.12 -23.16
N GLU A 263 24.97 -29.99 -23.38
CA GLU A 263 25.73 -30.94 -24.16
C GLU A 263 25.61 -32.28 -23.44
N ARG A 264 24.80 -33.16 -24.02
CA ARG A 264 24.88 -34.61 -23.83
C ARG A 264 25.43 -35.20 -25.10
#